data_AF-Q5YB43-F1
#
_entry.id   AF-Q5YB43-F1
#
_cell.length_a   1.000
_cell.length_b   1.000
_cell.length_c   1.000
_cell.angle_alpha   90.00
_cell.angle_beta   90.00
_cell.angle_gamma   90.00
#
_symmetry.space_group_name_H-M   'P 1'
#
loop_
_entity.id
_entity.type
_entity.pdbx_description
1 polymer ?
#
loop_
_entity_poly.entity_id
_entity_poly.type
_entity_poly.pdbx_seq_one_letter_code
_entity_poly.pdbx_strand_id
1 'polypeptide(L)'
;TIKKVTLGEVSQFTVVKQRIDEIDAEALKYSYSIIEGDLLLGIIESISSKFTVVPTDGGCIVKNTTVYTPIGDAVIPEDNVKEATERSGMVFKAIEAYLLANPGAS
;
A
#
# COMPACT_ATOMS: atom_id res chain seq x y z
N THR A 1 9.28 12.64 1.46
CA THR A 1 8.69 13.17 0.21
C THR A 1 7.19 12.99 0.20
N ILE A 2 6.41 13.97 -0.27
CA ILE A 2 4.94 13.86 -0.38
C ILE A 2 4.53 13.84 -1.86
N LYS A 3 3.66 12.92 -2.24
CA LYS A 3 3.11 12.79 -3.60
C LYS A 3 1.59 12.77 -3.53
N LYS A 4 0.95 13.52 -4.42
CA LYS A 4 -0.48 13.39 -4.71
C LYS A 4 -0.64 12.41 -5.86
N VAL A 5 -1.50 11.42 -5.69
CA VAL A 5 -1.78 10.38 -6.68
C VAL A 5 -3.26 10.41 -6.99
N THR A 6 -3.59 10.52 -8.28
CA THR A 6 -4.94 10.26 -8.78
C THR A 6 -5.03 8.79 -9.15
N LEU A 7 -6.02 8.11 -8.60
CA LEU A 7 -6.26 6.69 -8.86
C LEU A 7 -7.07 6.53 -10.14
N GLY A 8 -6.85 5.42 -10.85
CA GLY A 8 -7.50 5.16 -12.14
C GLY A 8 -9.01 4.93 -12.01
N GLU A 9 -9.73 4.98 -13.12
CA GLU A 9 -11.21 4.94 -13.18
C GLU A 9 -11.85 3.67 -12.58
N VAL A 10 -11.09 2.59 -12.43
CA VAL A 10 -11.52 1.33 -11.80
C VAL A 10 -11.46 1.42 -10.26
N SER A 11 -10.87 2.47 -9.72
CA SER A 11 -10.81 2.74 -8.29
C SER A 11 -12.12 3.36 -7.79
N GLN A 12 -12.59 2.92 -6.61
CA GLN A 12 -13.71 3.59 -5.91
C GLN A 12 -13.26 4.86 -5.20
N PHE A 13 -11.95 5.08 -5.14
CA PHE A 13 -11.29 6.25 -4.57
C PHE A 13 -10.61 7.02 -5.69
N THR A 14 -10.53 8.33 -5.56
CA THR A 14 -10.13 9.24 -6.63
C THR A 14 -8.72 9.77 -6.41
N VAL A 15 -8.41 10.18 -5.18
CA VAL A 15 -7.17 10.92 -4.88
C VAL A 15 -6.64 10.54 -3.51
N VAL A 16 -5.33 10.29 -3.45
CA VAL A 16 -4.60 10.12 -2.19
C VAL A 16 -3.39 11.03 -2.14
N LYS A 17 -3.08 11.56 -0.96
CA LYS A 17 -1.79 12.17 -0.65
C LYS A 17 -0.99 11.18 0.18
N GLN A 18 0.04 10.62 -0.44
CA GLN A 18 0.98 9.71 0.21
C GLN A 18 2.25 10.45 0.61
N ARG A 19 2.77 10.15 1.79
CA ARG A 19 4.07 10.58 2.27
C ARG A 19 4.97 9.35 2.37
N ILE A 20 6.14 9.41 1.75
CA ILE A 20 7.20 8.41 1.97
C ILE A 20 7.80 8.67 3.34
N ASP A 21 7.77 7.65 4.20
CA ASP A 21 8.29 7.68 5.56
C ASP A 21 9.71 7.09 5.64
N GLU A 22 9.98 6.02 4.89
CA GLU A 22 11.29 5.35 4.87
C GLU A 22 11.59 4.76 3.49
N ILE A 23 12.85 4.90 3.06
CA ILE A 23 13.44 4.16 1.96
C ILE A 23 14.80 3.67 2.46
N ASP A 24 14.96 2.36 2.57
CA ASP A 24 16.22 1.72 2.95
C ASP A 24 16.51 0.62 1.94
N ALA A 25 17.38 0.94 0.97
CA ALA A 25 17.74 0.01 -0.10
C ALA A 25 18.66 -1.12 0.40
N GLU A 26 19.43 -0.90 1.47
CA GLU A 26 20.34 -1.91 2.03
C GLU A 26 19.56 -2.97 2.82
N ALA A 27 18.59 -2.53 3.63
CA ALA A 27 17.72 -3.42 4.39
C ALA A 27 16.50 -3.91 3.59
N LEU A 28 16.34 -3.47 2.33
CA LEU A 28 15.20 -3.75 1.47
C LEU A 28 13.85 -3.41 2.12
N LYS A 29 13.79 -2.23 2.76
CA LYS A 29 12.60 -1.70 3.42
C LYS A 29 12.08 -0.45 2.74
N TYR A 30 10.76 -0.34 2.74
CA TYR A 30 10.06 0.82 2.22
C TYR A 30 8.82 1.07 3.07
N SER A 31 8.54 2.31 3.43
CA SER A 31 7.27 2.65 4.07
C SER A 31 6.71 3.99 3.62
N TYR A 32 5.39 4.05 3.61
CA TYR A 32 4.64 5.27 3.30
C TYR A 32 3.37 5.34 4.12
N SER A 33 2.85 6.57 4.25
CA SER A 33 1.58 6.86 4.91
C SER A 33 0.67 7.64 3.99
N ILE A 34 -0.59 7.25 3.93
CA ILE A 34 -1.67 8.04 3.33
C ILE A 34 -2.19 8.97 4.42
N ILE A 35 -2.05 10.27 4.17
CA ILE A 35 -2.34 11.33 5.16
C ILE A 35 -3.52 12.21 4.77
N GLU A 36 -3.95 12.16 3.50
CA GLU A 36 -5.17 12.79 3.01
C GLU A 36 -5.72 11.93 1.84
N GLY A 37 -7.03 11.95 1.64
CA GLY A 37 -7.69 11.29 0.52
C GLY A 37 -9.07 10.78 0.86
N ASP A 38 -9.88 10.51 -0.16
CA ASP A 38 -11.23 9.93 0.00
C ASP A 38 -11.18 8.48 0.52
N LEU A 39 -10.04 7.80 0.37
CA LEU A 39 -9.73 6.51 0.99
C LEU A 39 -9.80 6.52 2.53
N LEU A 40 -9.64 7.67 3.18
CA LEU A 40 -9.68 7.78 4.64
C LEU A 40 -11.11 7.75 5.23
N LEU A 41 -12.13 7.83 4.38
CA LEU A 41 -13.55 7.71 4.73
C LEU A 41 -14.05 8.70 5.81
N GLY A 42 -13.27 9.72 6.15
CA GLY A 42 -13.58 10.66 7.23
C GLY A 42 -13.52 10.07 8.65
N ILE A 43 -13.12 8.80 8.81
CA ILE A 43 -13.00 8.11 10.11
C ILE A 43 -11.57 7.63 10.40
N ILE A 44 -10.69 7.69 9.41
CA ILE A 44 -9.29 7.26 9.49
C ILE A 44 -8.41 8.51 9.40
N GLU A 45 -7.53 8.70 10.38
CA GLU A 45 -6.56 9.80 10.39
C GLU A 45 -5.44 9.53 9.37
N SER A 46 -4.92 8.30 9.37
CA SER A 46 -3.87 7.88 8.44
C SER A 46 -3.84 6.37 8.23
N ILE A 47 -3.29 5.97 7.09
CA ILE A 47 -3.00 4.56 6.78
C ILE A 47 -1.50 4.44 6.50
N SER A 48 -0.78 3.71 7.35
CA SER A 48 0.67 3.52 7.21
C SER A 48 0.98 2.11 6.73
N SER A 49 1.73 1.98 5.64
CA SER A 49 2.15 0.71 5.06
C SER A 49 3.66 0.55 5.16
N LYS A 50 4.12 -0.57 5.72
CA LYS A 50 5.53 -0.95 5.83
C LYS A 50 5.79 -2.21 5.03
N PHE A 51 6.80 -2.17 4.18
CA PHE A 51 7.23 -3.25 3.31
C PHE A 51 8.62 -3.69 3.69
N THR A 52 8.84 -4.99 3.68
CA THR A 52 10.17 -5.60 3.77
C THR A 52 10.25 -6.71 2.75
N VAL A 53 11.27 -6.67 1.91
CA VAL A 53 11.54 -7.71 0.91
C VAL A 53 12.62 -8.62 1.45
N VAL A 54 12.34 -9.92 1.48
CA VAL A 54 13.28 -10.95 1.94
C VAL A 54 13.64 -11.81 0.73
N PRO A 55 14.88 -11.77 0.23
CA PRO A 55 15.33 -12.61 -0.87
C PRO A 55 15.20 -14.10 -0.52
N THR A 56 14.84 -14.91 -1.51
CA THR A 56 14.79 -16.38 -1.43
C THR A 56 15.52 -17.00 -2.61
N ASP A 57 15.70 -18.33 -2.59
CA ASP A 57 16.23 -19.03 -3.76
C ASP A 57 15.22 -18.92 -4.91
N GLY A 58 15.58 -18.20 -5.98
CA GLY A 58 14.73 -17.97 -7.14
C GLY A 58 13.62 -16.93 -6.98
N GLY A 59 13.60 -16.11 -5.93
CA GLY A 59 12.56 -15.10 -5.75
C GLY A 59 12.69 -14.21 -4.51
N CYS A 60 11.55 -13.77 -3.98
CA CYS A 60 11.51 -13.06 -2.71
C CYS A 60 10.17 -13.26 -1.99
N ILE A 61 10.16 -13.02 -0.68
CA ILE A 61 8.95 -12.86 0.12
C ILE A 61 8.80 -11.38 0.43
N VAL A 62 7.68 -10.79 0.00
CA VAL A 62 7.31 -9.42 0.38
C VAL A 62 6.40 -9.47 1.60
N LYS A 63 6.87 -8.90 2.71
CA LYS A 63 6.04 -8.69 3.91
C LYS A 63 5.47 -7.28 3.87
N ASN A 64 4.16 -7.16 3.90
CA ASN A 64 3.47 -5.90 4.10
C ASN A 64 2.79 -5.88 5.48
N THR A 65 2.93 -4.78 6.20
CA THR A 65 2.14 -4.48 7.40
C THR A 65 1.45 -3.15 7.19
N THR A 66 0.13 -3.15 7.26
CA THR A 66 -0.68 -1.93 7.14
C THR A 66 -1.35 -1.63 8.47
N VAL A 67 -1.19 -0.40 8.94
CA VAL A 67 -1.77 0.12 10.18
C VAL A 67 -2.76 1.21 9.83
N TYR A 68 -3.98 1.09 10.35
CA TYR A 68 -5.04 2.08 10.19
C TYR A 68 -5.21 2.82 11.52
N THR A 69 -5.02 4.14 11.49
CA THR A 69 -5.15 4.99 12.68
C THR A 69 -6.53 5.64 12.65
N PRO A 70 -7.46 5.31 13.56
CA PRO A 70 -8.77 5.93 13.60
C PRO A 70 -8.71 7.38 14.09
N ILE A 71 -9.69 8.19 13.72
CA ILE A 71 -9.89 9.51 14.31
C ILE A 71 -10.57 9.33 15.67
N GLY A 72 -9.87 9.66 16.75
CA GLY A 72 -10.37 9.49 18.11
C GLY A 72 -10.76 8.04 18.39
N ASP A 73 -11.96 7.83 18.93
CA ASP A 73 -12.47 6.50 19.27
C ASP A 73 -13.27 5.85 18.11
N ALA A 74 -13.09 6.32 16.88
CA ALA A 74 -13.79 5.75 15.72
C ALA A 74 -13.43 4.26 15.53
N VAL A 75 -14.44 3.44 15.27
CA VAL A 75 -14.25 2.02 14.98
C VAL A 75 -14.11 1.84 13.47
N ILE A 76 -13.00 1.26 13.05
CA ILE A 76 -12.77 0.88 11.65
C ILE A 76 -13.42 -0.48 11.42
N PRO A 77 -14.40 -0.60 10.51
CA PRO A 77 -15.05 -1.88 10.24
C PRO A 77 -14.05 -2.91 9.72
N GLU A 78 -14.12 -4.13 10.23
CA GLU A 78 -13.23 -5.23 9.82
C GLU A 78 -13.36 -5.53 8.32
N ASP A 79 -14.57 -5.41 7.77
CA ASP A 79 -14.83 -5.63 6.34
C ASP A 79 -14.08 -4.63 5.45
N ASN A 80 -13.93 -3.37 5.89
CA ASN A 80 -13.14 -2.37 5.17
C ASN A 80 -11.65 -2.75 5.14
N VAL A 81 -11.13 -3.32 6.23
CA VAL A 81 -9.74 -3.79 6.31
C VAL A 81 -9.53 -5.01 5.42
N LYS A 82 -10.49 -5.94 5.39
CA LYS A 82 -10.47 -7.12 4.50
C LYS A 82 -10.48 -6.72 3.04
N GLU A 83 -11.41 -5.86 2.64
CA GLU A 83 -11.52 -5.37 1.25
C GLU A 83 -10.23 -4.67 0.81
N ALA A 84 -9.67 -3.81 1.66
CA ALA A 84 -8.40 -3.14 1.38
C ALA A 84 -7.25 -4.15 1.21
N THR A 85 -7.17 -5.18 2.06
CA THR A 85 -6.17 -6.24 2.00
C THR A 85 -6.29 -7.05 0.70
N GLU A 86 -7.50 -7.45 0.33
CA GLU A 86 -7.76 -8.19 -0.91
C GLU A 86 -7.38 -7.36 -2.14
N ARG A 87 -7.73 -6.07 -2.15
CA ARG A 87 -7.40 -5.15 -3.23
C ARG A 87 -5.90 -4.96 -3.39
N SER A 88 -5.17 -4.77 -2.28
CA SER A 88 -3.71 -4.74 -2.29
C SER A 88 -3.10 -6.03 -2.83
N GLY A 89 -3.66 -7.19 -2.45
CA GLY A 89 -3.26 -8.49 -2.98
C GLY A 89 -3.47 -8.63 -4.49
N MET A 90 -4.59 -8.14 -5.02
CA MET A 90 -4.86 -8.14 -6.46
C MET A 90 -3.86 -7.28 -7.24
N VAL A 91 -3.55 -6.08 -6.74
CA VAL A 91 -2.54 -5.19 -7.36
C VAL A 91 -1.17 -5.85 -7.35
N PHE A 92 -0.78 -6.47 -6.24
CA PHE A 92 0.51 -7.16 -6.13
C PHE A 92 0.64 -8.30 -7.14
N LYS A 93 -0.39 -9.15 -7.26
CA LYS A 93 -0.44 -10.23 -8.27
C LYS A 93 -0.36 -9.72 -9.70
N ALA A 94 -1.01 -8.59 -10.00
CA ALA A 94 -0.94 -8.00 -11.34
C ALA A 94 0.47 -7.49 -11.67
N ILE A 95 1.17 -6.88 -10.70
CA ILE A 95 2.56 -6.45 -10.86
C ILE A 95 3.48 -7.65 -11.04
N GLU A 96 3.34 -8.69 -10.22
CA GLU A 96 4.11 -9.93 -10.32
C GLU A 96 3.94 -10.59 -11.70
N ALA A 97 2.69 -10.76 -12.17
CA ALA A 97 2.40 -11.32 -13.48
C ALA A 97 3.02 -10.48 -14.62
N TYR A 98 2.97 -9.15 -14.51
CA TYR A 98 3.59 -8.26 -15.48
C TYR A 98 5.11 -8.42 -15.52
N LEU A 99 5.79 -8.43 -14.37
CA LEU A 99 7.25 -8.58 -14.30
C LEU A 99 7.71 -9.96 -14.80
N LEU A 100 6.98 -11.03 -14.49
CA LEU A 100 7.26 -12.38 -14.99
C LEU A 100 7.12 -12.47 -16.52
N ALA A 101 6.13 -11.79 -17.09
CA ALA A 101 5.94 -11.74 -18.55
C ALA A 101 6.94 -10.82 -19.26
N ASN A 102 7.62 -9.92 -18.53
CA ASN A 102 8.52 -8.91 -19.09
C ASN A 102 9.89 -8.89 -18.36
N PRO A 103 10.77 -9.89 -18.58
CA PRO A 103 12.03 -10.03 -17.84
C PRO A 103 13.05 -8.90 -17.99
N GLY A 104 12.84 -7.95 -18.90
CA GLY A 104 13.67 -6.76 -19.11
C GLY A 104 13.13 -5.47 -18.50
N ALA A 105 12.03 -5.54 -17.74
CA ALA A 105 11.33 -4.37 -17.19
C ALA A 105 11.88 -3.88 -15.82
N SER A 106 13.12 -4.24 -15.47
CA SER A 106 13.78 -3.92 -14.19
C SER A 106 14.75 -2.75 -14.28
#